data_AF-A0A654FWN8-F1
#
_entry.id   AF-A0A654FWN8-F1
#
_cell.length_a   1.000
_cell.length_b   1.000
_cell.length_c   1.000
_cell.angle_alpha   90.00
_cell.angle_beta   90.00
_cell.angle_gamma   90.00
#
_symmetry.space_group_name_H-M   'P 1'
#
loop_
_entity.id
_entity.type
_entity.pdbx_description
1 polymer ?
#
loop_
_entity_poly.entity_id
_entity_poly.type
_entity_poly.pdbx_seq_one_letter_code
_entity_poly.pdbx_strand_id
1 'polypeptide(L)'
;MGDEAEIKEHLKPQASSETIDKKHNVKGKRLWQKVKYQLVEFHSLPAYLRDNEYIIGHYRSEWPIKQILLSIFTIHNETLNVWTHLIGFFLFLALTIYTATKVPSVVDLHSLQHRLPDLLRKTDLHKLHSELMSRLPSSPSSWHVMDLLYNCLPERFSHGNYTDMCVLHSVREDLANLIAPLIFRPITRWPFYAFLGGAIFCLLASSTCHLLSCHSERVSYIMLRLDYAGIAALIATSFYPPVYYSFMCDPFFCNLYLGFITILGIATVLVSLLPVFQSLEFRVVRASLFFGMGFSGLAPILHKLIIFWDQPEALHMTGYEILMGLLYGLGAVVYATRIPERWMPGKFDIAGHSHQLFHVLVVAGALTHYRAGL
;
A
#
# COMPACT_ATOMS: atom_id res chain seq x y z
N MET A 1 79.48 -57.06 7.21
CA MET A 1 78.54 -57.36 6.10
C MET A 1 77.22 -57.67 6.77
N GLY A 2 76.33 -56.69 7.02
CA GLY A 2 75.49 -55.95 6.05
C GLY A 2 74.18 -56.76 5.87
N ASP A 3 72.95 -56.26 5.86
CA ASP A 3 72.32 -54.93 5.80
C ASP A 3 70.83 -55.03 6.22
N GLU A 4 70.17 -53.87 6.34
CA GLU A 4 68.76 -53.55 6.66
C GLU A 4 67.67 -54.09 5.68
N ALA A 5 66.40 -54.19 6.14
CA ALA A 5 65.12 -53.82 5.48
C ALA A 5 63.89 -54.42 6.27
N GLU A 6 63.06 -53.63 6.97
CA GLU A 6 61.80 -52.95 6.55
C GLU A 6 60.49 -53.77 6.80
N ILE A 7 59.77 -53.59 7.93
CA ILE A 7 58.49 -52.85 8.21
C ILE A 7 57.21 -53.24 7.39
N LYS A 8 56.07 -53.39 8.14
CA LYS A 8 54.62 -53.29 7.80
C LYS A 8 53.90 -54.63 7.55
N GLU A 9 52.67 -54.95 7.97
CA GLU A 9 51.51 -54.30 8.62
C GLU A 9 50.45 -55.44 8.72
N HIS A 10 49.68 -55.62 9.80
CA HIS A 10 48.25 -55.29 9.82
C HIS A 10 47.72 -55.35 11.26
N LEU A 11 47.79 -54.21 11.95
CA LEU A 11 46.90 -53.90 13.06
C LEU A 11 45.61 -53.32 12.44
N LYS A 12 44.46 -53.98 12.62
CA LYS A 12 43.15 -53.38 12.30
C LYS A 12 43.01 -52.06 13.09
N PRO A 13 42.74 -50.90 12.46
CA PRO A 13 42.52 -49.68 13.20
C PRO A 13 41.19 -49.73 13.95
N GLN A 14 41.19 -49.31 15.22
CA GLN A 14 40.01 -48.91 15.98
C GLN A 14 39.30 -47.72 15.30
N ALA A 15 38.55 -47.99 14.23
CA ALA A 15 37.69 -47.01 13.58
C ALA A 15 36.21 -47.34 13.87
N SER A 16 35.82 -47.44 15.14
CA SER A 16 34.42 -47.74 15.48
C SER A 16 33.88 -47.10 16.75
N SER A 17 34.71 -46.59 17.68
CA SER A 17 34.20 -45.97 18.91
C SER A 17 33.89 -44.48 18.72
N GLU A 18 34.89 -43.68 18.30
CA GLU A 18 34.73 -42.22 18.18
C GLU A 18 33.73 -41.76 17.10
N THR A 19 33.62 -42.51 15.99
CA THR A 19 32.67 -42.23 14.92
C THR A 19 31.23 -42.54 15.32
N ILE A 20 31.01 -43.57 16.14
CA ILE A 20 29.70 -43.93 16.68
C ILE A 20 29.27 -42.91 17.75
N ASP A 21 30.18 -42.51 18.65
CA ASP A 21 29.92 -41.50 19.67
C ASP A 21 29.64 -40.10 19.08
N LYS A 22 30.41 -39.67 18.07
CA LYS A 22 30.11 -38.41 17.35
C LYS A 22 28.75 -38.49 16.65
N LYS A 23 28.39 -39.64 16.06
CA LYS A 23 27.09 -39.82 15.38
C LYS A 23 25.92 -39.87 16.36
N HIS A 24 26.09 -40.47 17.53
CA HIS A 24 25.11 -40.46 18.62
C HIS A 24 24.95 -39.06 19.24
N ASN A 25 26.04 -38.33 19.45
CA ASN A 25 26.02 -36.98 19.99
C ASN A 25 25.37 -35.98 18.99
N VAL A 26 25.64 -36.12 17.69
CA VAL A 26 24.97 -35.32 16.64
C VAL A 26 23.48 -35.69 16.51
N LYS A 27 23.12 -36.99 16.56
CA LYS A 27 21.71 -37.42 16.59
C LYS A 27 20.98 -36.91 17.83
N GLY A 28 21.61 -37.00 19.01
CA GLY A 28 21.10 -36.48 20.27
C GLY A 28 20.85 -34.98 20.19
N LYS A 29 21.85 -34.19 19.77
CA LYS A 29 21.70 -32.73 19.58
C LYS A 29 20.58 -32.38 18.59
N ARG A 30 20.43 -33.12 17.49
CA ARG A 30 19.33 -32.94 16.53
C ARG A 30 17.96 -33.31 17.13
N LEU A 31 17.89 -34.35 17.95
CA LEU A 31 16.66 -34.76 18.63
C LEU A 31 16.26 -33.71 19.69
N TRP A 32 17.21 -33.26 20.51
CA TRP A 32 17.01 -32.17 21.48
C TRP A 32 16.59 -30.87 20.80
N GLN A 33 17.18 -30.54 19.64
CA GLN A 33 16.72 -29.41 18.83
C GLN A 33 15.30 -29.62 18.32
N LYS A 34 14.94 -30.81 17.80
CA LYS A 34 13.55 -31.10 17.37
C LYS A 34 12.54 -30.99 18.52
N VAL A 35 12.87 -31.46 19.71
CA VAL A 35 12.00 -31.36 20.89
C VAL A 35 11.88 -29.92 21.37
N LYS A 36 12.97 -29.14 21.33
CA LYS A 36 12.98 -27.74 21.77
C LYS A 36 12.09 -26.82 20.93
N TYR A 37 11.83 -27.17 19.67
CA TYR A 37 11.07 -26.35 18.72
C TYR A 37 9.86 -27.09 18.19
N GLN A 38 9.21 -27.86 19.07
CA GLN A 38 7.91 -28.44 18.78
C GLN A 38 6.83 -27.36 18.88
N LEU A 39 5.76 -27.53 18.10
CA LEU A 39 4.58 -26.69 18.26
C LEU A 39 3.90 -26.99 19.60
N VAL A 40 3.41 -25.95 20.26
CA VAL A 40 2.82 -26.03 21.60
C VAL A 40 1.33 -25.71 21.58
N GLU A 41 0.65 -26.11 22.66
CA GLU A 41 -0.75 -25.77 22.91
C GLU A 41 -0.90 -24.41 23.60
N PHE A 42 -2.07 -23.80 23.48
CA PHE A 42 -2.42 -22.50 24.04
C PHE A 42 -2.09 -22.37 25.53
N HIS A 43 -2.36 -23.41 26.31
CA HIS A 43 -2.13 -23.45 27.77
C HIS A 43 -0.65 -23.31 28.14
N SER A 44 0.24 -23.75 27.25
CA SER A 44 1.69 -23.75 27.44
C SER A 44 2.36 -22.45 26.99
N LEU A 45 1.61 -21.54 26.35
CA LEU A 45 2.15 -20.27 25.87
C LEU A 45 2.48 -19.31 27.02
N PRO A 46 3.51 -18.47 26.87
CA PRO A 46 3.69 -17.32 27.74
C PRO A 46 2.54 -16.31 27.55
N ALA A 47 2.24 -15.51 28.58
CA ALA A 47 1.08 -14.63 28.61
C ALA A 47 1.01 -13.65 27.41
N TYR A 48 2.15 -13.16 26.93
CA TYR A 48 2.22 -12.23 25.80
C TYR A 48 1.87 -12.85 24.43
N LEU A 49 1.78 -14.18 24.33
CA LEU A 49 1.36 -14.91 23.13
C LEU A 49 -0.07 -15.48 23.22
N ARG A 50 -0.75 -15.33 24.37
CA ARG A 50 -2.12 -15.85 24.57
C ARG A 50 -3.15 -14.82 24.10
N ASP A 51 -3.37 -14.78 22.80
CA ASP A 51 -4.25 -13.81 22.14
C ASP A 51 -5.70 -14.32 21.94
N ASN A 52 -5.86 -15.59 21.55
CA ASN A 52 -7.14 -16.19 21.18
C ASN A 52 -7.29 -17.60 21.77
N GLU A 53 -8.08 -17.74 22.83
CA GLU A 53 -8.32 -18.99 23.55
C GLU A 53 -9.06 -20.07 22.75
N TYR A 54 -9.62 -19.73 21.58
CA TYR A 54 -10.34 -20.68 20.72
C TYR A 54 -9.43 -21.44 19.77
N ILE A 55 -8.19 -20.97 19.59
CA ILE A 55 -7.14 -21.65 18.85
C ILE A 55 -6.33 -22.47 19.85
N ILE A 56 -6.40 -23.80 19.76
CA ILE A 56 -5.97 -24.69 20.85
C ILE A 56 -4.51 -25.10 20.70
N GLY A 57 -4.06 -25.34 19.47
CA GLY A 57 -2.73 -25.89 19.20
C GLY A 57 -1.94 -25.16 18.11
N HIS A 58 -0.84 -25.81 17.71
CA HIS A 58 0.01 -25.42 16.58
C HIS A 58 0.77 -24.10 16.72
N TYR A 59 1.03 -23.66 17.96
CA TYR A 59 1.76 -22.43 18.20
C TYR A 59 3.27 -22.60 18.16
N ARG A 60 3.96 -21.59 17.66
CA ARG A 60 5.41 -21.41 17.81
C ARG A 60 5.67 -20.59 19.08
N SER A 61 6.61 -20.99 19.92
CA SER A 61 6.92 -20.29 21.18
C SER A 61 8.42 -20.23 21.43
N GLU A 62 8.97 -19.02 21.48
CA GLU A 62 10.36 -18.69 21.80
C GLU A 62 11.39 -19.35 20.87
N TRP A 63 11.06 -19.39 19.57
CA TRP A 63 11.95 -19.96 18.55
C TRP A 63 13.06 -18.97 18.17
N PRO A 64 14.29 -19.44 17.83
CA PRO A 64 15.36 -18.58 17.34
C PRO A 64 15.05 -18.06 15.93
N ILE A 65 15.51 -16.85 15.60
CA ILE A 65 15.23 -16.16 14.33
C ILE A 65 15.43 -17.06 13.11
N LYS A 66 16.53 -17.83 13.05
CA LYS A 66 16.80 -18.72 11.92
C LYS A 66 15.68 -19.74 11.69
N GLN A 67 15.14 -20.31 12.75
CA GLN A 67 14.05 -21.28 12.63
C GLN A 67 12.72 -20.62 12.34
N ILE A 68 12.50 -19.41 12.87
CA ILE A 68 11.34 -18.60 12.51
C ILE A 68 11.33 -18.30 11.01
N LEU A 69 12.45 -17.84 10.44
CA LEU A 69 12.53 -17.57 9.00
C LEU A 69 12.27 -18.84 8.17
N LEU A 70 12.76 -19.99 8.61
CA LEU A 70 12.48 -21.27 7.96
C LEU A 70 11.04 -21.75 8.17
N SER A 71 10.38 -21.31 9.26
CA SER A 71 9.01 -21.72 9.59
C SER A 71 7.97 -21.21 8.60
N ILE A 72 8.31 -20.22 7.77
CA ILE A 72 7.45 -19.78 6.66
C ILE A 72 7.07 -20.93 5.72
N PHE A 73 7.90 -21.97 5.62
CA PHE A 73 7.66 -23.18 4.82
C PHE A 73 7.11 -24.35 5.65
N THR A 74 6.63 -24.08 6.86
CA THR A 74 6.07 -25.09 7.79
C THR A 74 4.64 -24.70 8.18
N ILE A 75 3.85 -25.70 8.59
CA ILE A 75 2.46 -25.50 8.99
C ILE A 75 2.39 -25.23 10.50
N HIS A 76 1.76 -24.12 10.85
CA HIS A 76 1.49 -23.65 12.21
C HIS A 76 0.28 -22.69 12.18
N ASN A 77 -0.22 -22.29 13.34
CA ASN A 77 -1.40 -21.42 13.44
C ASN A 77 -1.24 -20.08 12.68
N GLU A 78 -0.03 -19.53 12.64
CA GLU A 78 0.27 -18.28 11.93
C GLU A 78 0.51 -18.42 10.41
N THR A 79 0.50 -19.64 9.83
CA THR A 79 0.99 -19.85 8.45
C THR A 79 0.19 -19.01 7.45
N LEU A 80 -1.13 -19.06 7.49
CA LEU A 80 -1.95 -18.29 6.56
C LEU A 80 -2.00 -16.80 6.91
N ASN A 81 -1.84 -16.40 8.18
CA ASN A 81 -1.67 -14.98 8.53
C ASN A 81 -0.44 -14.39 7.83
N VAL A 82 0.69 -15.11 7.84
CA VAL A 82 1.94 -14.71 7.16
C VAL A 82 1.74 -14.67 5.65
N TRP A 83 1.23 -15.75 5.06
CA TRP A 83 1.16 -15.91 3.61
C TRP A 83 0.11 -15.02 2.93
N THR A 84 -1.05 -14.80 3.54
CA THR A 84 -2.09 -13.92 2.96
C THR A 84 -1.57 -12.51 2.72
N HIS A 85 -0.91 -11.93 3.72
CA HIS A 85 -0.31 -10.59 3.60
C HIS A 85 1.02 -10.58 2.85
N LEU A 86 1.81 -11.66 2.86
CA LEU A 86 3.02 -11.72 2.03
C LEU A 86 2.69 -11.76 0.53
N ILE A 87 1.70 -12.57 0.15
CA ILE A 87 1.18 -12.60 -1.22
C ILE A 87 0.59 -11.24 -1.59
N GLY A 88 -0.20 -10.65 -0.68
CA GLY A 88 -0.72 -9.30 -0.85
C GLY A 88 0.40 -8.27 -1.09
N PHE A 89 1.49 -8.32 -0.32
CA PHE A 89 2.65 -7.44 -0.51
C PHE A 89 3.22 -7.55 -1.92
N PHE A 90 3.50 -8.77 -2.40
CA PHE A 90 4.03 -8.97 -3.75
C PHE A 90 3.03 -8.57 -4.83
N LEU A 91 1.73 -8.78 -4.60
CA LEU A 91 0.67 -8.31 -5.49
C LEU A 91 0.70 -6.78 -5.61
N PHE A 92 0.69 -6.05 -4.50
CA PHE A 92 0.71 -4.59 -4.52
C PHE A 92 2.03 -4.01 -5.06
N LEU A 93 3.15 -4.68 -4.80
CA LEU A 93 4.43 -4.34 -5.42
C LEU A 93 4.37 -4.49 -6.95
N ALA A 94 3.84 -5.61 -7.44
CA ALA A 94 3.66 -5.84 -8.87
C ALA A 94 2.67 -4.84 -9.50
N LEU A 95 1.56 -4.54 -8.83
CA LEU A 95 0.60 -3.51 -9.26
C LEU A 95 1.23 -2.12 -9.31
N THR A 96 2.13 -1.80 -8.37
CA THR A 96 2.87 -0.53 -8.36
C THR A 96 3.80 -0.43 -9.56
N ILE A 97 4.59 -1.47 -9.84
CA ILE A 97 5.48 -1.54 -11.00
C ILE A 97 4.67 -1.48 -12.30
N TYR A 98 3.57 -2.24 -12.38
CA TYR A 98 2.66 -2.21 -13.52
C TYR A 98 2.10 -0.79 -13.75
N THR A 99 1.61 -0.14 -12.70
CA THR A 99 1.06 1.22 -12.78
C THR A 99 2.13 2.21 -13.26
N ALA A 100 3.36 2.10 -12.75
CA ALA A 100 4.47 2.96 -13.13
C ALA A 100 4.95 2.74 -14.58
N THR A 101 4.80 1.54 -15.12
CA THR A 101 5.33 1.17 -16.44
C THR A 101 4.30 1.18 -17.56
N LYS A 102 3.02 0.95 -17.26
CA LYS A 102 1.95 0.76 -18.26
C LYS A 102 0.90 1.86 -18.26
N VAL A 103 0.70 2.56 -17.14
CA VAL A 103 -0.22 3.70 -17.13
C VAL A 103 0.57 4.89 -17.65
N PRO A 104 0.28 5.40 -18.86
CA PRO A 104 1.12 6.39 -19.52
C PRO A 104 1.38 7.53 -18.55
N SER A 105 2.65 7.81 -18.28
CA SER A 105 3.07 8.99 -17.55
C SER A 105 2.39 10.15 -18.23
N VAL A 106 1.41 10.73 -17.55
CA VAL A 106 1.02 12.13 -17.69
C VAL A 106 1.18 12.65 -19.11
N VAL A 107 0.12 12.49 -19.92
CA VAL A 107 -0.11 13.21 -21.18
C VAL A 107 1.20 13.57 -21.90
N ASP A 108 1.68 12.65 -22.73
CA ASP A 108 2.83 12.87 -23.60
C ASP A 108 2.62 14.20 -24.33
N LEU A 109 3.37 15.23 -23.92
CA LEU A 109 3.22 16.60 -24.41
C LEU A 109 3.30 16.60 -25.94
N HIS A 110 4.06 15.66 -26.49
CA HIS A 110 4.23 15.37 -27.90
C HIS A 110 2.95 14.85 -28.60
N SER A 111 2.13 14.02 -27.94
CA SER A 111 0.82 13.54 -28.45
C SER A 111 -0.24 14.63 -28.42
N LEU A 112 -0.18 15.55 -27.44
CA LEU A 112 -1.04 16.73 -27.39
C LEU A 112 -0.62 17.78 -28.42
N GLN A 113 0.69 17.97 -28.60
CA GLN A 113 1.29 18.87 -29.60
C GLN A 113 0.86 18.52 -31.02
N HIS A 114 0.68 17.23 -31.33
CA HIS A 114 0.12 16.81 -32.61
C HIS A 114 -1.41 16.98 -32.75
N ARG A 115 -2.18 17.02 -31.66
CA ARG A 115 -3.65 17.16 -31.69
C ARG A 115 -4.14 18.60 -31.62
N LEU A 116 -3.32 19.51 -31.08
CA LEU A 116 -3.65 20.91 -30.90
C LEU A 116 -3.88 21.67 -32.23
N PRO A 117 -3.13 21.40 -33.33
CA PRO A 117 -3.39 22.00 -34.64
C PRO A 117 -4.75 21.60 -35.24
N ASP A 118 -5.18 20.35 -35.05
CA ASP A 118 -6.47 19.85 -35.55
C ASP A 118 -7.66 20.37 -34.74
N LEU A 119 -7.48 20.58 -33.43
CA LEU A 119 -8.44 21.27 -32.56
C LEU A 119 -8.53 22.76 -32.95
N LEU A 120 -7.41 23.46 -33.10
CA LEU A 120 -7.35 24.84 -33.58
C LEU A 120 -7.87 25.02 -35.02
N ARG A 121 -7.94 23.96 -35.83
CA ARG A 121 -8.57 23.96 -37.16
C ARG A 121 -10.10 23.86 -37.09
N LYS A 122 -10.64 23.27 -36.02
CA LYS A 122 -12.09 23.08 -35.83
C LYS A 122 -12.75 24.21 -35.03
N THR A 123 -12.00 24.94 -34.22
CA THR A 123 -12.54 26.02 -33.38
C THR A 123 -12.33 27.38 -34.05
N ASP A 124 -13.42 28.12 -34.22
CA ASP A 124 -13.42 29.50 -34.68
C ASP A 124 -12.58 30.37 -33.71
N LEU A 125 -11.56 31.05 -34.23
CA LEU A 125 -10.49 31.69 -33.45
C LEU A 125 -11.03 32.76 -32.49
N HIS A 126 -12.15 33.39 -32.85
CA HIS A 126 -12.89 34.33 -32.02
C HIS A 126 -13.54 33.71 -30.78
N LYS A 127 -13.93 32.44 -30.86
CA LYS A 127 -14.58 31.71 -29.74
C LYS A 127 -13.56 31.32 -28.68
N LEU A 128 -12.36 30.91 -29.12
CA LEU A 128 -11.23 30.59 -28.24
C LEU A 128 -10.77 31.81 -27.43
N HIS A 129 -10.73 33.00 -28.05
CA HIS A 129 -10.41 34.25 -27.36
C HIS A 129 -11.39 34.53 -26.21
N SER A 130 -12.69 34.33 -26.42
CA SER A 130 -13.71 34.54 -25.38
C SER A 130 -13.62 33.54 -24.21
N GLU A 131 -13.27 32.28 -24.49
CA GLU A 131 -13.08 31.26 -23.45
C GLU A 131 -11.76 31.42 -22.68
N LEU A 132 -10.70 31.91 -23.33
CA LEU A 132 -9.43 32.20 -22.65
C LEU A 132 -9.60 33.39 -21.68
N MET A 133 -10.28 34.44 -22.12
CA MET A 133 -10.53 35.64 -21.31
C MET A 133 -11.37 35.38 -20.05
N SER A 134 -12.17 34.31 -20.04
CA SER A 134 -12.99 33.91 -18.88
C SER A 134 -12.27 32.98 -17.89
N ARG A 135 -11.11 32.43 -18.24
CA ARG A 135 -10.41 31.38 -17.46
C ARG A 135 -9.07 31.79 -16.84
N LEU A 136 -8.54 32.99 -17.12
CA LEU A 136 -7.26 33.43 -16.53
C LEU A 136 -7.44 34.20 -15.20
N PRO A 137 -6.63 33.89 -14.16
CA PRO A 137 -6.64 34.66 -12.92
C PRO A 137 -5.89 36.00 -13.08
N SER A 138 -6.40 37.04 -12.43
CA SER A 138 -5.83 38.39 -12.39
C SER A 138 -4.50 38.41 -11.61
N SER A 139 -3.39 38.05 -12.26
CA SER A 139 -2.03 38.18 -11.75
C SER A 139 -1.19 39.08 -12.67
N PRO A 140 -0.26 39.93 -12.16
CA PRO A 140 0.49 40.90 -12.96
C PRO A 140 1.31 40.28 -14.10
N SER A 141 1.73 39.02 -13.97
CA SER A 141 2.47 38.29 -15.01
C SER A 141 1.59 37.81 -16.19
N SER A 142 0.27 37.77 -16.02
CA SER A 142 -0.68 37.40 -17.07
C SER A 142 -0.79 38.48 -18.15
N TRP A 143 -0.50 39.73 -17.81
CA TRP A 143 -0.61 40.88 -18.72
C TRP A 143 0.51 40.88 -19.78
N HIS A 144 1.72 40.45 -19.42
CA HIS A 144 2.82 40.32 -20.38
C HIS A 144 2.60 39.19 -21.39
N VAL A 145 1.90 38.13 -21.01
CA VAL A 145 1.50 37.06 -21.95
C VAL A 145 0.39 37.56 -22.89
N MET A 146 -0.53 38.38 -22.38
CA MET A 146 -1.56 39.03 -23.20
C MET A 146 -0.98 40.07 -24.16
N ASP A 147 0.00 40.87 -23.74
CA ASP A 147 0.74 41.78 -24.63
C ASP A 147 1.53 41.00 -25.68
N LEU A 148 2.12 39.85 -25.33
CA LEU A 148 2.81 39.01 -26.31
C LEU A 148 1.81 38.39 -27.31
N LEU A 149 0.64 37.93 -26.85
CA LEU A 149 -0.45 37.43 -27.71
C LEU A 149 -1.03 38.52 -28.61
N TYR A 150 -1.24 39.73 -28.08
CA TYR A 150 -1.74 40.90 -28.81
C TYR A 150 -0.72 41.42 -29.84
N ASN A 151 0.58 41.41 -29.51
CA ASN A 151 1.65 41.83 -30.41
C ASN A 151 2.10 40.73 -31.40
N CYS A 152 1.87 39.45 -31.10
CA CYS A 152 2.16 38.32 -32.00
C CYS A 152 0.98 37.89 -32.89
N LEU A 153 -0.26 38.30 -32.59
CA LEU A 153 -1.39 38.20 -33.51
C LEU A 153 -1.39 39.44 -34.40
N PRO A 154 -0.96 39.36 -35.67
CA PRO A 154 -0.92 40.55 -36.50
C PRO A 154 -2.34 40.84 -36.97
N GLU A 155 -2.88 42.03 -36.67
CA GLU A 155 -3.96 42.65 -37.45
C GLU A 155 -3.52 42.97 -38.91
N ARG A 156 -2.50 42.28 -39.45
CA ARG A 156 -1.76 42.69 -40.65
C ARG A 156 -1.68 41.63 -41.76
N PHE A 157 -2.67 40.76 -41.88
CA PHE A 157 -2.78 39.83 -43.02
C PHE A 157 -4.00 40.09 -43.91
N SER A 158 -4.43 41.35 -44.03
CA SER A 158 -5.51 41.75 -44.95
C SER A 158 -5.04 42.37 -46.28
N HIS A 159 -3.74 42.34 -46.61
CA HIS A 159 -3.28 42.73 -47.94
C HIS A 159 -2.43 41.66 -48.61
N GLY A 160 -2.80 41.39 -49.87
CA GLY A 160 -2.47 40.18 -50.61
C GLY A 160 -1.05 40.08 -51.14
N ASN A 161 -0.80 38.87 -51.65
CA ASN A 161 0.41 38.29 -52.22
C ASN A 161 1.44 37.69 -51.26
N TYR A 162 1.48 36.36 -51.29
CA TYR A 162 2.49 35.44 -50.76
C TYR A 162 2.72 35.49 -49.24
N THR A 163 1.78 34.91 -48.49
CA THR A 163 2.07 34.35 -47.16
C THR A 163 2.56 32.92 -47.35
N ASP A 164 3.82 32.67 -47.02
CA ASP A 164 4.43 31.34 -47.09
C ASP A 164 3.78 30.42 -46.04
N MET A 165 3.12 29.35 -46.49
CA MET A 165 2.38 28.42 -45.62
C MET A 165 3.25 27.82 -44.51
N CYS A 166 4.57 27.71 -44.74
CA CYS A 166 5.53 27.24 -43.74
C CYS A 166 5.69 28.21 -42.56
N VAL A 167 5.64 29.52 -42.80
CA VAL A 167 5.78 30.54 -41.76
C VAL A 167 4.52 30.60 -40.89
N LEU A 168 3.34 30.49 -41.50
CA LEU A 168 2.07 30.41 -40.77
C LEU A 168 1.99 29.14 -39.91
N HIS A 169 2.52 28.02 -40.41
CA HIS A 169 2.62 26.77 -39.65
C HIS A 169 3.55 26.90 -38.44
N SER A 170 4.76 27.45 -38.65
CA SER A 170 5.76 27.65 -37.59
C SER A 170 5.22 28.53 -36.46
N VAL A 171 4.63 29.69 -36.78
CA VAL A 171 4.08 30.61 -35.76
C VAL A 171 2.91 29.96 -35.01
N ARG A 172 2.10 29.14 -35.68
CA ARG A 172 0.99 28.40 -35.07
C ARG A 172 1.47 27.30 -34.13
N GLU A 173 2.54 26.59 -34.50
CA GLU A 173 3.19 25.57 -33.67
C GLU A 173 3.85 26.20 -32.44
N ASP A 174 4.56 27.33 -32.60
CA ASP A 174 5.20 28.05 -31.50
C ASP A 174 4.17 28.57 -30.48
N LEU A 175 3.03 29.07 -30.96
CA LEU A 175 1.91 29.48 -30.12
C LEU A 175 1.25 28.29 -29.41
N ALA A 176 1.06 27.17 -30.12
CA ALA A 176 0.56 25.93 -29.55
C ALA A 176 1.49 25.40 -28.45
N ASN A 177 2.80 25.49 -28.63
CA ASN A 177 3.82 25.10 -27.66
C ASN A 177 3.84 26.00 -26.43
N LEU A 178 3.61 27.30 -26.60
CA LEU A 178 3.52 28.26 -25.50
C LEU A 178 2.25 28.06 -24.66
N ILE A 179 1.14 27.72 -25.30
CA ILE A 179 -0.18 27.63 -24.67
C ILE A 179 -0.47 26.21 -24.12
N ALA A 180 0.09 25.15 -24.70
CA ALA A 180 -0.11 23.77 -24.25
C ALA A 180 0.12 23.54 -22.75
N PRO A 181 1.22 24.01 -22.11
CA PRO A 181 1.43 23.86 -20.67
C PRO A 181 0.50 24.75 -19.82
N LEU A 182 -0.07 25.81 -20.40
CA LEU A 182 -1.03 26.70 -19.73
C LEU A 182 -2.46 26.13 -19.73
N ILE A 183 -2.83 25.33 -20.73
CA ILE A 183 -4.17 24.72 -20.87
C ILE A 183 -4.26 23.34 -20.20
N PHE A 184 -3.20 22.53 -20.28
CA PHE A 184 -3.20 21.16 -19.74
C PHE A 184 -2.28 21.05 -18.55
N ARG A 185 -2.81 21.33 -17.35
CA ARG A 185 -2.10 20.97 -16.12
C ARG A 185 -2.08 19.45 -16.01
N PRO A 186 -0.89 18.82 -15.97
CA PRO A 186 -0.80 17.38 -15.79
C PRO A 186 -1.43 16.95 -14.46
N ILE A 187 -2.40 16.04 -14.50
CA ILE A 187 -2.94 15.43 -13.27
C ILE A 187 -1.85 14.55 -12.67
N THR A 188 -1.41 14.91 -11.47
CA THR A 188 -0.36 14.16 -10.77
C THR A 188 -0.91 12.87 -10.16
N ARG A 189 -0.07 11.83 -10.10
CA ARG A 189 -0.44 10.50 -9.56
C ARG A 189 0.16 10.18 -8.19
N TRP A 190 0.79 11.16 -7.54
CA TRP A 190 1.35 10.97 -6.21
C TRP A 190 0.33 10.41 -5.18
N PRO A 191 -0.99 10.77 -5.21
CA PRO A 191 -1.95 10.23 -4.24
C PRO A 191 -2.08 8.71 -4.37
N PHE A 192 -2.08 8.23 -5.61
CA PHE A 192 -2.19 6.81 -5.91
C PHE A 192 -0.95 6.02 -5.49
N TYR A 193 0.25 6.57 -5.72
CA TYR A 193 1.49 5.96 -5.23
C TYR A 193 1.61 6.01 -3.70
N ALA A 194 1.08 7.05 -3.04
CA ALA A 194 1.02 7.10 -1.59
C ALA A 194 0.14 5.98 -1.03
N PHE A 195 -1.04 5.75 -1.61
CA PHE A 195 -1.90 4.60 -1.28
C PHE A 195 -1.17 3.27 -1.49
N LEU A 196 -0.56 3.06 -2.65
CA LEU A 196 0.18 1.83 -2.96
C LEU A 196 1.32 1.60 -1.96
N GLY A 197 2.08 2.64 -1.62
CA GLY A 197 3.14 2.59 -0.61
C GLY A 197 2.60 2.24 0.78
N GLY A 198 1.47 2.84 1.19
CA GLY A 198 0.79 2.51 2.44
C GLY A 198 0.31 1.06 2.50
N ALA A 199 -0.26 0.54 1.42
CA ALA A 199 -0.65 -0.87 1.30
C ALA A 199 0.55 -1.82 1.39
N ILE A 200 1.62 -1.55 0.64
CA ILE A 200 2.87 -2.33 0.69
C ILE A 200 3.43 -2.35 2.11
N PHE A 201 3.52 -1.20 2.76
CA PHE A 201 4.01 -1.09 4.13
C PHE A 201 3.14 -1.88 5.12
N CYS A 202 1.82 -1.72 5.07
CA CYS A 202 0.88 -2.43 5.95
C CYS A 202 1.01 -3.94 5.81
N LEU A 203 0.99 -4.46 4.58
CA LEU A 203 1.03 -5.89 4.31
C LEU A 203 2.37 -6.52 4.71
N LEU A 204 3.48 -5.82 4.45
CA LEU A 204 4.81 -6.28 4.88
C LEU A 204 4.96 -6.25 6.40
N ALA A 205 4.53 -5.17 7.05
CA ALA A 205 4.58 -5.03 8.51
C ALA A 205 3.80 -6.15 9.19
N SER A 206 2.59 -6.43 8.69
CA SER A 206 1.74 -7.50 9.22
C SER A 206 2.33 -8.89 9.00
N SER A 207 2.77 -9.21 7.78
CA SER A 207 3.38 -10.52 7.50
C SER A 207 4.65 -10.74 8.34
N THR A 208 5.48 -9.71 8.49
CA THR A 208 6.68 -9.75 9.34
C THR A 208 6.32 -9.92 10.81
N CYS A 209 5.24 -9.28 11.28
CA CYS A 209 4.74 -9.42 12.63
C CYS A 209 4.35 -10.87 12.94
N HIS A 210 3.45 -11.44 12.14
CA HIS A 210 3.01 -12.83 12.33
C HIS A 210 4.16 -13.84 12.17
N LEU A 211 5.18 -13.53 11.37
CA LEU A 211 6.36 -14.37 11.28
C LEU A 211 7.19 -14.31 12.57
N LEU A 212 7.53 -13.10 13.04
CA LEU A 212 8.54 -12.86 14.09
C LEU A 212 8.01 -12.84 15.54
N SER A 213 6.71 -12.66 15.76
CA SER A 213 6.15 -12.45 17.11
C SER A 213 6.39 -13.60 18.08
N CYS A 214 6.62 -14.83 17.59
CA CYS A 214 6.95 -15.97 18.43
C CYS A 214 8.39 -15.97 18.98
N HIS A 215 9.26 -15.03 18.60
CA HIS A 215 10.67 -15.05 19.00
C HIS A 215 10.90 -14.73 20.49
N SER A 216 10.37 -13.60 20.94
CA SER A 216 10.50 -13.11 22.31
C SER A 216 9.49 -12.00 22.57
N GLU A 217 9.19 -11.75 23.84
CA GLU A 217 8.27 -10.70 24.27
C GLU A 217 8.61 -9.34 23.65
N ARG A 218 9.89 -8.95 23.65
CA ARG A 218 10.35 -7.68 23.07
C ARG A 218 10.12 -7.61 21.56
N VAL A 219 10.38 -8.68 20.82
CA VAL A 219 10.18 -8.69 19.37
C VAL A 219 8.70 -8.65 19.05
N SER A 220 7.88 -9.48 19.71
CA SER A 220 6.42 -9.44 19.60
C SER A 220 5.86 -8.04 19.86
N TYR A 221 6.33 -7.42 20.95
CA TYR A 221 5.95 -6.07 21.32
C TYR A 221 6.28 -5.03 20.23
N ILE A 222 7.47 -5.06 19.63
CA ILE A 222 7.84 -4.09 18.58
C ILE A 222 7.04 -4.37 17.30
N MET A 223 6.91 -5.64 16.92
CA MET A 223 6.26 -6.06 15.69
C MET A 223 4.75 -5.75 15.68
N LEU A 224 4.05 -6.02 16.78
CA LEU A 224 2.62 -5.71 16.91
C LEU A 224 2.32 -4.22 16.73
N ARG A 225 3.25 -3.37 17.16
CA ARG A 225 3.11 -1.91 17.07
C ARG A 225 3.39 -1.39 15.67
N LEU A 226 4.36 -2.00 15.00
CA LEU A 226 4.63 -1.74 13.60
C LEU A 226 3.43 -2.17 12.74
N ASP A 227 2.78 -3.29 13.08
CA ASP A 227 1.57 -3.76 12.41
C ASP A 227 0.41 -2.77 12.57
N TYR A 228 0.14 -2.29 13.79
CA TYR A 228 -0.86 -1.23 14.02
C TYR A 228 -0.54 0.08 13.28
N ALA A 229 0.74 0.48 13.21
CA ALA A 229 1.15 1.62 12.40
C ALA A 229 0.92 1.38 10.90
N GLY A 230 1.09 0.14 10.44
CA GLY A 230 0.75 -0.30 9.09
C GLY A 230 -0.71 -0.07 8.74
N ILE A 231 -1.63 -0.51 9.61
CA ILE A 231 -3.07 -0.32 9.43
C ILE A 231 -3.42 1.17 9.35
N ALA A 232 -2.84 1.99 10.24
CA ALA A 232 -3.06 3.43 10.23
C ALA A 232 -2.56 4.09 8.94
N ALA A 233 -1.37 3.71 8.46
CA ALA A 233 -0.81 4.20 7.21
C ALA A 233 -1.68 3.81 6.00
N LEU A 234 -2.17 2.56 5.93
CA LEU A 234 -3.06 2.11 4.87
C LEU A 234 -4.36 2.92 4.85
N ILE A 235 -5.02 3.08 6.00
CA ILE A 235 -6.28 3.85 6.07
C ILE A 235 -6.02 5.30 5.63
N ALA A 236 -5.00 5.97 6.19
CA ALA A 236 -4.74 7.37 5.87
C ALA A 236 -4.42 7.58 4.38
N THR A 237 -3.53 6.76 3.82
CA THR A 237 -3.13 6.90 2.41
C THR A 237 -4.23 6.48 1.43
N SER A 238 -5.14 5.58 1.82
CA SER A 238 -6.33 5.25 1.01
C SER A 238 -7.30 6.43 0.84
N PHE A 239 -7.24 7.46 1.69
CA PHE A 239 -8.06 8.64 1.47
C PHE A 239 -7.50 9.54 0.36
N TYR A 240 -6.20 9.42 0.06
CA TYR A 240 -5.54 10.39 -0.80
C TYR A 240 -6.07 10.37 -2.24
N PRO A 241 -6.19 9.21 -2.93
CA PRO A 241 -6.73 9.18 -4.29
C PRO A 241 -8.17 9.70 -4.41
N PRO A 242 -9.18 9.16 -3.69
CA PRO A 242 -10.56 9.58 -3.88
C PRO A 242 -10.77 11.04 -3.50
N VAL A 243 -10.13 11.53 -2.42
CA VAL A 243 -10.26 12.94 -2.01
C VAL A 243 -9.56 13.86 -3.03
N TYR A 244 -8.32 13.55 -3.40
CA TYR A 244 -7.57 14.40 -4.33
C TYR A 244 -8.28 14.50 -5.67
N TYR A 245 -8.67 13.38 -6.28
CA TYR A 245 -9.29 13.42 -7.60
C TYR A 245 -10.73 13.97 -7.59
N SER A 246 -11.46 13.82 -6.48
CA SER A 246 -12.82 14.41 -6.37
C SER A 246 -12.79 15.92 -6.15
N PHE A 247 -11.79 16.43 -5.41
CA PHE A 247 -11.74 17.84 -5.00
C PHE A 247 -10.57 18.62 -5.61
N MET A 248 -9.83 18.09 -6.58
CA MET A 248 -8.67 18.81 -7.17
C MET A 248 -9.03 20.16 -7.80
N CYS A 249 -10.28 20.37 -8.19
CA CYS A 249 -10.81 21.64 -8.70
C CYS A 249 -11.28 22.59 -7.59
N ASP A 250 -11.39 22.12 -6.34
CA ASP A 250 -11.70 22.90 -5.15
C ASP A 250 -10.57 22.73 -4.09
N PRO A 251 -9.52 23.57 -4.15
CA PRO A 251 -8.35 23.42 -3.30
C PRO A 251 -8.66 23.51 -1.80
N PHE A 252 -9.72 24.21 -1.40
CA PHE A 252 -10.06 24.35 0.00
C PHE A 252 -10.49 23.01 0.59
N PHE A 253 -11.49 22.36 -0.01
CA PHE A 253 -12.00 21.08 0.50
C PHE A 253 -11.00 19.94 0.30
N CYS A 254 -10.24 19.96 -0.81
CA CYS A 254 -9.15 19.00 -1.03
C CYS A 254 -8.13 19.05 0.11
N ASN A 255 -7.61 20.24 0.42
CA ASN A 255 -6.62 20.41 1.49
C ASN A 255 -7.20 20.15 2.88
N LEU A 256 -8.47 20.51 3.12
CA LEU A 256 -9.15 20.25 4.38
C LEU A 256 -9.24 18.75 4.67
N TYR A 257 -9.76 17.96 3.73
CA TYR A 257 -9.94 16.52 3.94
C TYR A 257 -8.61 15.77 3.97
N LEU A 258 -7.67 16.09 3.06
CA LEU A 258 -6.34 15.49 3.06
C LEU A 258 -5.55 15.86 4.32
N GLY A 259 -5.59 17.13 4.75
CA GLY A 259 -4.94 17.59 5.97
C GLY A 259 -5.51 16.89 7.20
N PHE A 260 -6.84 16.80 7.31
CA PHE A 260 -7.52 16.14 8.42
C PHE A 260 -7.09 14.67 8.56
N ILE A 261 -7.20 13.87 7.48
CA ILE A 261 -6.86 12.45 7.55
C ILE A 261 -5.36 12.24 7.76
N THR A 262 -4.49 13.12 7.22
CA THR A 262 -3.05 13.06 7.44
C THR A 262 -2.69 13.30 8.90
N ILE A 263 -3.25 14.34 9.52
CA ILE A 263 -3.02 14.66 10.94
C ILE A 263 -3.52 13.52 11.83
N LEU A 264 -4.71 13.01 11.55
CA LEU A 264 -5.30 11.90 12.30
C LEU A 264 -4.50 10.60 12.12
N GLY A 265 -4.01 10.33 10.92
CA GLY A 265 -3.13 9.20 10.61
C GLY A 265 -1.80 9.28 11.35
N ILE A 266 -1.13 10.45 11.33
CA ILE A 266 0.11 10.68 12.09
C ILE A 266 -0.13 10.51 13.59
N ALA A 267 -1.20 11.09 14.13
CA ALA A 267 -1.56 10.93 15.54
C ALA A 267 -1.75 9.46 15.90
N THR A 268 -2.43 8.69 15.06
CA THR A 268 -2.68 7.26 15.26
C THR A 268 -1.40 6.42 15.19
N VAL A 269 -0.50 6.73 14.25
CA VAL A 269 0.82 6.09 14.17
C VAL A 269 1.65 6.40 15.43
N LEU A 270 1.71 7.66 15.85
CA LEU A 270 2.44 8.05 17.06
C LEU A 270 1.90 7.34 18.30
N VAL A 271 0.58 7.32 18.50
CA VAL A 271 -0.07 6.61 19.61
C VAL A 271 0.20 5.09 19.54
N SER A 272 0.26 4.50 18.34
CA SER A 272 0.58 3.08 18.16
C SER A 272 2.04 2.75 18.52
N LEU A 273 2.98 3.65 18.18
CA LEU A 273 4.42 3.46 18.38
C LEU A 273 4.94 3.93 19.75
N LEU A 274 4.22 4.77 20.49
CA LEU A 274 4.65 5.31 21.79
C LEU A 274 4.24 4.43 22.99
N PRO A 275 5.19 3.91 23.79
CA PRO A 275 4.95 2.83 24.77
C PRO A 275 3.87 3.15 25.80
N VAL A 276 3.77 4.42 26.18
CA VAL A 276 2.78 4.93 27.15
C VAL A 276 1.34 4.60 26.73
N PHE A 277 1.01 4.67 25.44
CA PHE A 277 -0.35 4.48 24.94
C PHE A 277 -0.75 3.01 24.72
N GLN A 278 0.10 2.05 25.11
CA GLN A 278 -0.18 0.62 24.97
C GLN A 278 -0.78 0.00 26.24
N SER A 279 -0.89 0.76 27.33
CA SER A 279 -1.59 0.30 28.52
C SER A 279 -3.07 -0.01 28.22
N LEU A 280 -3.69 -0.81 29.09
CA LEU A 280 -5.10 -1.17 29.00
C LEU A 280 -6.01 0.06 29.07
N GLU A 281 -5.58 1.12 29.75
CA GLU A 281 -6.30 2.39 29.92
C GLU A 281 -6.49 3.11 28.57
N PHE A 282 -5.49 3.06 27.68
CA PHE A 282 -5.55 3.71 26.37
C PHE A 282 -6.16 2.84 25.27
N ARG A 283 -6.65 1.64 25.59
CA ARG A 283 -7.27 0.73 24.61
C ARG A 283 -8.42 1.41 23.86
N VAL A 284 -9.29 2.10 24.59
CA VAL A 284 -10.44 2.83 24.01
C VAL A 284 -9.95 3.96 23.12
N VAL A 285 -8.96 4.73 23.56
CA VAL A 285 -8.37 5.83 22.76
C VAL A 285 -7.84 5.32 21.43
N ARG A 286 -7.06 4.22 21.43
CA ARG A 286 -6.56 3.61 20.19
C ARG A 286 -7.69 3.16 19.27
N ALA A 287 -8.67 2.44 19.79
CA ALA A 287 -9.81 1.97 19.00
C ALA A 287 -10.61 3.14 18.40
N SER A 288 -10.84 4.20 19.18
CA SER A 288 -11.53 5.41 18.72
C SER A 288 -10.77 6.15 17.62
N LEU A 289 -9.44 6.16 17.65
CA LEU A 289 -8.62 6.75 16.59
C LEU A 289 -8.78 5.99 15.26
N PHE A 290 -8.65 4.66 15.27
CA PHE A 290 -8.88 3.84 14.07
C PHE A 290 -10.31 3.98 13.54
N PHE A 291 -11.30 3.94 14.43
CA PHE A 291 -12.70 4.12 14.06
C PHE A 291 -12.96 5.52 13.49
N GLY A 292 -12.42 6.56 14.13
CA GLY A 292 -12.53 7.94 13.68
C GLY A 292 -11.91 8.16 12.31
N MET A 293 -10.77 7.54 12.03
CA MET A 293 -10.16 7.57 10.69
C MET A 293 -11.10 6.98 9.63
N GLY A 294 -11.61 5.76 9.84
CA GLY A 294 -12.52 5.13 8.89
C GLY A 294 -13.84 5.91 8.72
N PHE A 295 -14.44 6.34 9.82
CA PHE A 295 -15.72 7.06 9.81
C PHE A 295 -15.61 8.44 9.16
N SER A 296 -14.45 9.10 9.27
CA SER A 296 -14.22 10.41 8.64
C SER A 296 -14.40 10.40 7.13
N GLY A 297 -14.31 9.23 6.48
CA GLY A 297 -14.53 9.08 5.04
C GLY A 297 -15.96 9.37 4.58
N LEU A 298 -16.95 9.32 5.48
CA LEU A 298 -18.34 9.63 5.11
C LEU A 298 -18.51 11.08 4.68
N ALA A 299 -17.79 12.02 5.31
CA ALA A 299 -17.89 13.45 4.99
C ALA A 299 -17.49 13.78 3.54
N PRO A 300 -16.28 13.43 3.04
CA PRO A 300 -15.91 13.69 1.65
C PRO A 300 -16.78 12.91 0.65
N ILE A 301 -17.24 11.69 0.99
CA ILE A 301 -18.13 10.92 0.12
C ILE A 301 -19.48 11.64 -0.06
N LEU A 302 -20.11 12.05 1.04
CA LEU A 302 -21.38 12.78 0.99
C LEU A 302 -21.22 14.12 0.27
N HIS A 303 -20.15 14.85 0.52
CA HIS A 303 -19.88 16.12 -0.14
C HIS A 303 -19.69 15.94 -1.66
N LYS A 304 -18.91 14.94 -2.08
CA LYS A 304 -18.76 14.57 -3.49
C LYS A 304 -20.10 14.24 -4.13
N LEU A 305 -20.94 13.44 -3.46
CA LEU A 305 -22.25 13.08 -3.97
C LEU A 305 -23.18 14.28 -4.10
N ILE A 306 -23.15 15.25 -3.18
CA ILE A 306 -24.00 16.45 -3.27
C ILE A 306 -23.62 17.29 -4.51
N ILE A 307 -22.32 17.42 -4.80
CA ILE A 307 -21.84 18.25 -5.92
C ILE A 307 -21.97 17.53 -7.27
N PHE A 308 -21.63 16.25 -7.33
CA PHE A 308 -21.45 15.50 -8.59
C PHE A 308 -22.44 14.34 -8.76
N TRP A 309 -23.64 14.44 -8.18
CA TRP A 309 -24.64 13.35 -8.22
C TRP A 309 -25.06 12.96 -9.65
N ASP A 310 -24.99 13.90 -10.60
CA ASP A 310 -25.35 13.71 -12.00
C ASP A 310 -24.23 13.09 -12.84
N GLN A 311 -23.00 13.02 -12.29
CA GLN A 311 -21.84 12.47 -12.99
C GLN A 311 -21.72 10.95 -12.73
N PRO A 312 -21.79 10.10 -13.77
CA PRO A 312 -21.72 8.65 -13.60
C PRO A 312 -20.38 8.19 -13.01
N GLU A 313 -19.29 8.92 -13.26
CA GLU A 313 -17.95 8.63 -12.72
C GLU A 313 -17.92 8.77 -11.19
N ALA A 314 -18.61 9.79 -10.64
CA ALA A 314 -18.69 10.02 -9.21
C ALA A 314 -19.47 8.89 -8.50
N LEU A 315 -20.56 8.43 -9.13
CA LEU A 315 -21.35 7.29 -8.62
C LEU A 315 -20.57 5.97 -8.71
N HIS A 316 -19.84 5.75 -9.80
CA HIS A 316 -19.02 4.54 -9.98
C HIS A 316 -17.91 4.46 -8.92
N MET A 317 -17.18 5.57 -8.70
CA MET A 317 -16.18 5.67 -7.65
C MET A 317 -16.79 5.44 -6.25
N THR A 318 -17.97 6.03 -6.00
CA THR A 318 -18.70 5.82 -4.75
C THR A 318 -19.07 4.36 -4.53
N GLY A 319 -19.46 3.63 -5.58
CA GLY A 319 -19.71 2.20 -5.50
C GLY A 319 -18.50 1.40 -4.98
N TYR A 320 -17.30 1.73 -5.45
CA TYR A 320 -16.07 1.11 -4.93
C TYR A 320 -15.74 1.52 -3.50
N GLU A 321 -15.96 2.78 -3.12
CA GLU A 321 -15.76 3.26 -1.75
C GLU A 321 -16.70 2.54 -0.76
N ILE A 322 -17.97 2.34 -1.14
CA ILE A 322 -18.94 1.57 -0.35
C ILE A 322 -18.50 0.11 -0.24
N LEU A 323 -18.12 -0.52 -1.37
CA LEU A 323 -17.65 -1.91 -1.36
C LEU A 323 -16.41 -2.09 -0.48
N MET A 324 -15.45 -1.17 -0.57
CA MET A 324 -14.28 -1.13 0.30
C MET A 324 -14.68 -0.99 1.77
N GLY A 325 -15.57 -0.05 2.10
CA GLY A 325 -16.08 0.14 3.46
C GLY A 325 -16.76 -1.11 4.02
N LEU A 326 -17.55 -1.82 3.20
CA LEU A 326 -18.19 -3.08 3.56
C LEU A 326 -17.15 -4.19 3.80
N LEU A 327 -16.12 -4.31 2.96
CA LEU A 327 -15.07 -5.32 3.12
C LEU A 327 -14.26 -5.10 4.41
N TYR A 328 -13.83 -3.86 4.67
CA TYR A 328 -13.12 -3.54 5.93
C TYR A 328 -14.03 -3.69 7.16
N GLY A 329 -15.28 -3.23 7.07
CA GLY A 329 -16.27 -3.36 8.14
C GLY A 329 -16.56 -4.82 8.49
N LEU A 330 -16.80 -5.66 7.47
CA LEU A 330 -16.96 -7.10 7.65
C LEU A 330 -15.72 -7.73 8.27
N GLY A 331 -14.53 -7.36 7.81
CA GLY A 331 -13.27 -7.84 8.38
C GLY A 331 -13.14 -7.50 9.86
N ALA A 332 -13.43 -6.25 10.23
CA ALA A 332 -13.38 -5.80 11.62
C ALA A 332 -14.41 -6.55 12.50
N VAL A 333 -15.61 -6.80 11.99
CA VAL A 333 -16.65 -7.58 12.69
C VAL A 333 -16.21 -9.03 12.88
N VAL A 334 -15.68 -9.67 11.84
CA VAL A 334 -15.19 -11.06 11.90
C VAL A 334 -14.04 -11.17 12.92
N TYR A 335 -13.05 -10.28 12.84
CA TYR A 335 -11.93 -10.21 13.77
C TYR A 335 -12.38 -10.00 15.22
N ALA A 336 -13.28 -9.03 15.47
CA ALA A 336 -13.75 -8.71 16.81
C ALA A 336 -14.61 -9.82 17.43
N THR A 337 -15.41 -10.50 16.61
CA THR A 337 -16.30 -11.59 17.08
C THR A 337 -15.61 -12.93 17.23
N ARG A 338 -14.41 -13.09 16.64
CA ARG A 338 -13.61 -14.33 16.62
C ARG A 338 -14.38 -15.52 16.01
N ILE A 339 -15.19 -15.24 14.99
CA ILE A 339 -15.98 -16.24 14.27
C ILE A 339 -15.17 -16.64 13.01
N PRO A 340 -15.06 -17.94 12.68
CA PRO A 340 -15.83 -19.08 13.19
C PRO A 340 -15.20 -19.88 14.34
N GLU A 341 -13.95 -19.59 14.73
CA GLU A 341 -13.23 -20.39 15.74
C GLU A 341 -13.91 -20.40 17.11
N ARG A 342 -14.62 -19.33 17.46
CA ARG A 342 -15.45 -19.26 18.67
C ARG A 342 -16.58 -20.29 18.69
N TRP A 343 -17.14 -20.65 17.53
CA TRP A 343 -18.21 -21.64 17.43
C TRP A 343 -17.69 -23.07 17.49
N MET A 344 -16.47 -23.31 17.01
CA MET A 344 -15.84 -24.63 16.99
C MET A 344 -14.36 -24.52 17.39
N PRO A 345 -14.06 -24.38 18.69
CA PRO A 345 -12.68 -24.29 19.18
C PRO A 345 -11.84 -25.49 18.73
N GLY A 346 -10.59 -25.26 18.33
CA GLY A 346 -9.69 -26.31 17.83
C GLY A 346 -9.85 -26.69 16.35
N LYS A 347 -11.02 -26.46 15.74
CA LYS A 347 -11.24 -26.84 14.33
C LYS A 347 -10.55 -25.93 13.33
N PHE A 348 -10.36 -24.67 13.70
CA PHE A 348 -9.79 -23.64 12.83
C PHE A 348 -8.37 -23.25 13.25
N ASP A 349 -7.64 -24.15 13.93
CA ASP A 349 -6.30 -23.86 14.47
C ASP A 349 -5.27 -23.47 13.40
N ILE A 350 -5.39 -24.04 12.20
CA ILE A 350 -4.46 -23.79 11.08
C ILE A 350 -5.08 -22.92 10.00
N ALA A 351 -6.37 -23.09 9.73
CA ALA A 351 -7.01 -22.46 8.57
C ALA A 351 -8.45 -22.05 8.86
N GLY A 352 -8.85 -20.88 8.34
CA GLY A 352 -10.21 -20.37 8.34
C GLY A 352 -10.63 -19.62 9.60
N HIS A 353 -9.72 -19.36 10.54
CA HIS A 353 -10.03 -18.55 11.71
C HIS A 353 -10.15 -17.05 11.38
N SER A 354 -10.83 -16.30 12.24
CA SER A 354 -11.24 -14.91 12.01
C SER A 354 -10.10 -13.98 11.57
N HIS A 355 -8.93 -14.11 12.17
CA HIS A 355 -7.75 -13.29 11.83
C HIS A 355 -7.30 -13.50 10.37
N GLN A 356 -7.34 -14.73 9.88
CA GLN A 356 -7.01 -15.03 8.47
C GLN A 356 -8.06 -14.44 7.53
N LEU A 357 -9.34 -14.55 7.90
CA LEU A 357 -10.43 -13.97 7.13
C LEU A 357 -10.32 -12.45 7.08
N PHE A 358 -9.95 -11.82 8.19
CA PHE A 358 -9.66 -10.39 8.27
C PHE A 358 -8.54 -10.00 7.29
N HIS A 359 -7.42 -10.74 7.28
CA HIS A 359 -6.32 -10.47 6.33
C HIS A 359 -6.78 -10.53 4.87
N VAL A 360 -7.55 -11.56 4.51
CA VAL A 360 -8.09 -11.70 3.15
C VAL A 360 -8.99 -10.51 2.79
N LEU A 361 -9.84 -10.08 3.71
CA LEU A 361 -10.74 -8.94 3.51
C LEU A 361 -9.99 -7.61 3.42
N VAL A 362 -8.88 -7.44 4.14
CA VAL A 362 -8.00 -6.28 4.01
C VAL A 362 -7.37 -6.20 2.62
N VAL A 363 -6.84 -7.32 2.11
CA VAL A 363 -6.27 -7.38 0.74
C VAL A 363 -7.35 -7.12 -0.32
N ALA A 364 -8.55 -7.70 -0.16
CA ALA A 364 -9.68 -7.47 -1.06
C ALA A 364 -10.15 -6.01 -1.05
N GLY A 365 -10.23 -5.39 0.14
CA GLY A 365 -10.57 -3.98 0.31
C GLY A 365 -9.56 -3.07 -0.37
N ALA A 366 -8.26 -3.33 -0.16
CA ALA A 366 -7.20 -2.59 -0.83
C ALA A 366 -7.24 -2.79 -2.36
N LEU A 367 -7.54 -3.99 -2.85
CA LEU A 367 -7.64 -4.24 -4.30
C LEU A 367 -8.84 -3.50 -4.91
N THR A 368 -9.94 -3.43 -4.19
CA THR A 368 -11.12 -2.62 -4.55
C THR A 368 -10.73 -1.15 -4.65
N HIS A 369 -9.92 -0.65 -3.71
CA HIS A 369 -9.40 0.71 -3.73
C HIS A 369 -8.46 0.96 -4.92
N TYR A 370 -7.56 0.03 -5.23
CA TYR A 370 -6.70 0.09 -6.41
C TYR A 370 -7.52 0.20 -7.70
N ARG A 371 -8.59 -0.59 -7.83
CA ARG A 371 -9.50 -0.54 -8.99
C ARG A 371 -10.24 0.78 -9.11
N ALA A 372 -10.58 1.42 -7.99
CA ALA A 372 -11.25 2.71 -7.97
C ALA A 372 -10.35 3.87 -8.43
N GLY A 373 -9.04 3.74 -8.25
CA GLY A 373 -8.05 4.77 -8.62
C GLY A 373 -7.38 4.58 -9.98
N LEU A 374 -7.73 3.51 -10.72
CA LEU A 374 -7.43 3.36 -12.15
C LEU A 374 -8.48 4.10 -12.98
#